data_AF-A0A1F8N609-F1
#
_entry.id   AF-A0A1F8N609-F1
#
_cell.length_a   1.000
_cell.length_b   1.000
_cell.length_c   1.000
_cell.angle_alpha   90.00
_cell.angle_beta   90.00
_cell.angle_gamma   90.00
#
_symmetry.space_group_name_H-M   'P 1'
#
loop_
_entity.id
_entity.type
_entity.pdbx_description
1 polymer ?
#
loop_
_entity_poly.entity_id
_entity_poly.type
_entity_poly.pdbx_seq_one_letter_code
_entity_poly.pdbx_strand_id
1 'polypeptide(L)' 'MFGHNISHSKRHTNRSWIPNIHPVTITIDGKTKRMNLCTRCLRTQHKMAKTQT' A
#
# COMPACT_ATOMS: atom_id res chain seq x y z
N MET A 1 6.59 -22.58 -0.05
CA MET A 1 7.95 -22.19 0.39
C MET A 1 8.01 -20.67 0.42
N PHE A 2 8.20 -20.06 1.59
CA PHE A 2 8.18 -18.59 1.76
C PHE A 2 9.60 -18.00 1.61
N GLY A 3 9.69 -16.76 1.12
CA GLY A 3 10.97 -16.04 1.00
C GLY A 3 11.43 -15.40 2.32
N HIS A 4 12.73 -15.18 2.46
CA HIS A 4 13.35 -14.50 3.61
C HIS A 4 14.03 -13.21 3.15
N ASN A 5 14.10 -12.21 4.04
CA ASN A 5 14.97 -11.05 3.86
C ASN A 5 16.36 -11.39 4.47
N ILE A 6 17.43 -11.13 3.72
CA ILE A 6 18.81 -11.51 4.08
C ILE A 6 19.65 -10.25 4.17
N SER A 7 20.20 -9.96 5.35
CA SER A 7 21.15 -8.85 5.54
C SER A 7 22.55 -9.20 5.01
N HIS A 8 23.44 -8.20 4.88
CA HIS A 8 24.87 -8.42 4.56
C HIS A 8 25.58 -9.36 5.54
N SER A 9 25.15 -9.39 6.80
CA SER A 9 25.61 -10.34 7.84
C SER A 9 24.90 -11.70 7.81
N LYS A 10 24.12 -11.98 6.76
CA LYS A 10 23.39 -13.24 6.55
C LYS A 10 22.34 -13.54 7.64
N ARG A 11 21.79 -12.50 8.28
CA ARG A 11 20.66 -12.63 9.21
C ARG A 11 19.37 -12.81 8.40
N HIS A 12 18.69 -13.92 8.62
CA HIS A 12 17.44 -14.24 7.95
C HIS A 12 16.27 -13.73 8.78
N THR A 13 15.39 -12.94 8.18
CA THR A 13 14.10 -12.58 8.75
C THR A 13 12.98 -13.02 7.81
N ASN A 14 11.85 -13.47 8.38
CA ASN A 14 10.68 -13.81 7.59
C ASN A 14 10.21 -12.57 6.83
N ARG A 15 10.12 -12.68 5.50
CA ARG A 15 9.60 -11.58 4.68
C ARG A 15 8.08 -11.69 4.63
N SER A 16 7.40 -10.67 5.15
CA SER A 16 5.97 -10.49 4.87
C SER A 16 5.80 -10.04 3.43
N TRP A 17 5.34 -10.95 2.56
CA TRP A 17 4.88 -10.57 1.23
C TRP A 17 3.46 -10.07 1.37
N ILE A 18 3.27 -8.75 1.39
CA ILE A 18 1.93 -8.18 1.47
C ILE A 18 1.41 -8.02 0.04
N PRO A 19 0.49 -8.86 -0.43
CA PRO A 19 -0.05 -8.73 -1.77
C PRO A 19 -0.96 -7.50 -1.83
N ASN A 20 -0.84 -6.73 -2.91
CA ASN A 20 -1.81 -5.70 -3.29
C ASN A 20 -1.93 -4.48 -2.36
N ILE A 21 -0.88 -4.12 -1.62
CA ILE A 21 -0.77 -2.84 -0.92
C ILE A 21 0.17 -1.91 -1.68
N HIS A 22 -0.33 -0.74 -2.05
CA HIS A 22 0.41 0.27 -2.79
C HIS A 22 0.45 1.60 -2.03
N PRO A 23 1.60 2.29 -2.02
CA PRO A 23 1.71 3.63 -1.47
C PRO A 23 1.04 4.63 -2.40
N VAL A 24 0.12 5.43 -1.87
CA VAL A 24 -0.65 6.41 -2.63
C VAL A 24 -0.83 7.71 -1.86
N THR A 25 -0.98 8.81 -2.61
CA THR A 25 -1.24 10.13 -2.06
C THR A 25 -2.74 10.39 -2.09
N ILE A 26 -3.35 10.64 -0.93
CA ILE A 26 -4.78 10.98 -0.82
C ILE A 26 -4.95 12.24 0.00
N THR A 27 -5.99 13.00 -0.32
CA THR A 27 -6.38 14.18 0.45
C THR A 27 -7.42 13.76 1.48
N ILE A 28 -7.07 13.85 2.76
CA ILE A 28 -7.99 13.59 3.88
C ILE A 28 -8.13 14.92 4.63
N ASP A 29 -9.36 15.40 4.80
CA ASP A 29 -9.68 16.63 5.55
C ASP A 29 -8.87 17.86 5.07
N GLY A 30 -8.74 18.01 3.75
CA GLY A 30 -7.99 19.11 3.13
C GLY A 30 -6.46 18.99 3.19
N LYS A 31 -5.91 17.93 3.80
CA LYS A 31 -4.46 17.68 3.88
C LYS A 31 -4.06 16.48 3.02
N THR A 32 -3.04 16.65 2.18
CA THR A 32 -2.47 15.55 1.40
C THR A 32 -1.57 14.67 2.27
N LYS A 33 -1.89 13.39 2.38
CA LYS A 33 -1.10 12.40 3.12
C LYS A 33 -0.73 11.23 2.20
N ARG A 34 0.47 10.67 2.40
CA ARG A 34 0.88 9.41 1.79
C ARG A 34 0.48 8.26 2.71
N MET A 35 -0.26 7.30 2.18
CA MET A 35 -0.62 6.08 2.90
C MET A 35 -0.64 4.85 2.02
N ASN A 36 -0.55 3.70 2.65
CA ASN A 36 -0.59 2.40 2.00
C ASN A 36 -2.06 1.95 1.87
N LEU A 37 -2.56 1.87 0.63
CA LEU A 37 -3.91 1.41 0.34
C LEU A 37 -3.91 0.08 -0.40
N CYS A 38 -4.96 -0.70 -0.14
CA CYS A 38 -5.22 -1.92 -0.88
C CYS A 38 -5.72 -1.60 -2.31
N THR A 39 -5.45 -2.45 -3.31
CA THR A 39 -5.92 -2.24 -4.70
C THR A 39 -7.45 -2.10 -4.79
N ARG A 40 -8.22 -2.83 -3.97
CA ARG A 40 -9.69 -2.70 -3.90
C ARG A 40 -10.12 -1.32 -3.40
N CYS A 41 -9.43 -0.84 -2.37
CA CYS A 41 -9.65 0.44 -1.71
C CYS A 41 -9.38 1.59 -2.69
N LEU A 42 -8.27 1.49 -3.43
CA LEU A 42 -7.90 2.40 -4.52
C LEU A 42 -8.97 2.47 -5.60
N ARG A 43 -9.46 1.31 -6.06
CA ARG A 43 -10.52 1.25 -7.07
C ARG A 43 -11.80 1.94 -6.60
N THR A 44 -12.19 1.77 -5.33
CA THR A 44 -13.35 2.44 -4.75
C THR A 44 -13.13 3.95 -4.66
N GLN A 45 -11.95 4.39 -4.24
CA GLN A 45 -11.60 5.82 -4.15
C GLN A 45 -11.68 6.51 -5.52
N HIS A 46 -11.16 5.89 -6.58
CA HIS A 46 -11.30 6.42 -7.95
C HIS A 46 -12.75 6.49 -8.42
N LYS A 47 -13.61 5.53 -8.03
CA LYS A 47 -15.03 5.57 -8.36
C LYS A 47 -15.76 6.70 -7.63
N MET A 48 -15.52 6.85 -6.33
CA MET A 48 -16.13 7.92 -5.53
C MET A 48 -15.75 9.31 -6.04
N ALA A 49 -14.48 9.50 -6.42
CA ALA A 49 -14.02 10.76 -7.02
C ALA A 49 -14.74 11.09 -8.34
N LYS A 50 -15.12 10.08 -9.14
CA LYS A 50 -15.84 10.27 -10.41
C LYS A 50 -17.31 10.65 -10.22
N THR A 51 -17.95 10.17 -9.15
CA THR A 51 -19.38 10.43 -8.87
C THR A 51 -19.63 11.81 -8.23
N GLN A 52 -18.59 12.48 -7.73
CA GLN A 52 -18.67 13.83 -7.17
C GLN A 52 -18.61 14.96 -8.22
N THR A 53 -18.64 14.60 -9.52
CA THR A 53 -18.76 15.54 -10.64
C THR A 53 -20.15 15.41 -11.25
#